data_AF-A0AB73I2I1-F1
#
_entry.id   AF-A0AB73I2I1-F1
#
_cell.length_a   1.000
_cell.length_b   1.000
_cell.length_c   1.000
_cell.angle_alpha   90.00
_cell.angle_beta   90.00
_cell.angle_gamma   90.00
#
_symmetry.space_group_name_H-M   'P 1'
#
loop_
_entity.id
_entity.type
_entity.pdbx_description
1 polymer ?
#
loop_
_entity_poly.entity_id
_entity_poly.type
_entity_poly.pdbx_seq_one_letter_code
_entity_poly.pdbx_strand_id
1 'polypeptide(L)'
;MSSTIEDRVILILKEQMSPADLESLKGYEGPFSALLSLWSQPLYAGRGFWEKLSQLTDIPSARWRSAFSRKQKPTSAMIESIAHLWPKYAFWLVTGVTDAANGHVAPLTALTFPEFLHAEQPGADAYFRKAIALAKRLYEEADVDLESDDARLAAVERTLPMAHWVSGDLVDVAYRLVVSAEYQELVRAWEHREQARAEHLGRVLGTDRPWEQQLEEAKLRGAKLTPIRGADPRTKHQSSWDLFYKPGSEDA
;
A
#
# COMPACT_ATOMS: atom_id res chain seq x y z
N MET A 1 19.00 -14.07 -4.10
CA MET A 1 18.20 -14.27 -2.88
C MET A 1 17.14 -13.18 -2.84
N SER A 2 15.86 -13.54 -2.73
CA SER A 2 14.75 -12.58 -2.59
C SER A 2 14.73 -11.99 -1.18
N SER A 3 14.16 -10.80 -1.00
CA SER A 3 13.82 -10.28 0.32
C SER A 3 12.89 -11.26 1.05
N THR A 4 13.11 -11.45 2.34
CA THR A 4 12.25 -12.30 3.19
C THR A 4 11.06 -11.51 3.72
N ILE A 5 9.99 -12.20 4.15
CA ILE A 5 8.85 -11.54 4.80
C ILE A 5 9.27 -10.77 6.08
N GLU A 6 10.31 -11.27 6.77
CA GLU A 6 10.91 -10.61 7.93
C GLU A 6 11.50 -9.24 7.56
N ASP A 7 12.24 -9.18 6.45
CA ASP A 7 12.81 -7.93 5.93
C ASP A 7 11.71 -6.93 5.56
N ARG A 8 10.64 -7.41 4.92
CA ARG A 8 9.53 -6.58 4.45
C ARG A 8 8.72 -5.98 5.59
N VAL A 9 8.45 -6.76 6.64
CA VAL A 9 7.87 -6.26 7.90
C VAL A 9 8.73 -5.13 8.48
N ILE A 10 10.04 -5.33 8.57
CA ILE A 10 10.96 -4.33 9.13
C ILE A 10 10.97 -3.05 8.29
N LEU A 11 10.96 -3.15 6.96
CA LEU A 11 10.96 -1.98 6.06
C LEU A 11 9.69 -1.15 6.21
N ILE A 12 8.52 -1.78 6.33
CA ILE A 12 7.27 -1.07 6.63
C ILE A 12 7.40 -0.37 7.98
N LEU A 13 7.79 -1.09 9.04
CA LEU A 13 7.91 -0.49 10.37
C LEU A 13 8.90 0.69 10.40
N LYS A 14 10.03 0.60 9.69
CA LYS A 14 11.01 1.70 9.59
C LYS A 14 10.40 2.96 9.02
N GLU A 15 9.66 2.84 7.93
CA GLU A 15 8.97 3.97 7.31
C GLU A 15 7.93 4.60 8.25
N GLN A 16 7.17 3.76 8.96
CA GLN A 16 6.12 4.24 9.85
C GLN A 16 6.66 4.87 11.14
N MET A 17 7.88 4.52 11.56
CA MET A 17 8.55 5.07 12.74
C MET A 17 9.09 6.49 12.53
N SER A 18 9.65 6.79 11.36
CA SER A 18 10.32 8.05 11.08
C SER A 18 9.91 8.62 9.71
N PRO A 19 8.80 9.36 9.63
CA PRO A 19 8.50 10.18 8.47
C PRO A 19 9.36 11.46 8.42
N ALA A 20 10.23 11.71 9.40
CA ALA A 20 11.01 12.95 9.51
C ALA A 20 11.99 13.15 8.33
N ASP A 21 12.54 12.06 7.76
CA ASP A 21 13.34 12.15 6.54
C ASP A 21 12.48 12.59 5.33
N LEU A 22 11.17 12.30 5.35
CA LEU A 22 10.20 12.70 4.31
C LEU A 22 9.67 14.13 4.50
N GLU A 23 9.59 14.64 5.74
CA GLU A 23 9.29 16.06 6.00
C GLU A 23 10.36 16.98 5.45
N SER A 24 11.63 16.58 5.51
CA SER A 24 12.74 17.33 4.91
C SER A 24 12.64 17.48 3.38
N LEU A 25 11.82 16.64 2.74
CA LEU A 25 11.55 16.66 1.30
C LEU A 25 10.30 17.46 0.92
N LYS A 26 9.46 17.86 1.90
CA LYS A 26 8.33 18.79 1.66
C LYS A 26 8.88 20.18 1.38
N GLY A 27 8.88 20.57 0.11
CA GLY A 27 9.45 21.84 -0.37
C GLY A 27 10.46 21.69 -1.51
N TYR A 28 10.78 20.45 -1.90
CA TYR A 28 11.52 20.21 -3.14
C TYR A 28 10.58 20.39 -4.33
N GLU A 29 10.90 21.23 -5.31
CA GLU A 29 10.20 21.28 -6.61
C GLU A 29 10.86 20.25 -7.54
N GLY A 30 10.17 19.12 -7.77
CA GLY A 30 10.66 18.04 -8.63
C GLY A 30 9.63 16.91 -8.77
N PRO A 31 9.85 15.92 -9.65
CA PRO A 31 8.90 14.83 -9.89
C PRO A 31 8.59 14.01 -8.62
N PHE A 32 9.54 13.95 -7.68
CA PHE A 32 9.39 13.33 -6.36
C PHE A 32 8.45 14.11 -5.40
N SER A 33 8.26 15.42 -5.63
CA SER A 33 7.37 16.28 -4.83
C SER A 33 5.89 15.93 -5.02
N ALA A 34 5.50 15.62 -6.26
CA ALA A 34 4.16 15.16 -6.61
C ALA A 34 3.86 13.77 -6.02
N LEU A 35 4.89 12.94 -5.78
CA LEU A 35 4.74 11.69 -5.04
C LEU A 35 4.56 11.95 -3.54
N LEU A 36 5.33 12.88 -2.97
CA LEU A 36 5.25 13.21 -1.55
C LEU A 36 3.93 13.88 -1.15
N SER A 37 3.25 14.59 -2.07
CA SER A 37 1.92 15.15 -1.81
C SER A 37 0.81 14.09 -1.77
N LEU A 38 1.01 12.95 -2.44
CA LEU A 38 0.15 11.76 -2.35
C LEU A 38 0.46 10.91 -1.11
N TRP A 39 1.57 11.20 -0.43
CA TRP A 39 1.96 10.52 0.80
C TRP A 39 1.33 11.17 2.02
N SER A 40 0.40 10.45 2.64
CA SER A 40 -0.13 10.81 3.95
C SER A 40 0.89 10.46 5.04
N GLN A 41 1.11 11.37 6.01
CA GLN A 41 2.00 11.05 7.13
C GLN A 41 1.42 9.91 7.98
N PRO A 42 2.26 9.00 8.50
CA PRO A 42 1.83 8.01 9.46
C PRO A 42 1.23 8.69 10.69
N LEU A 43 -0.03 8.40 10.99
CA LEU A 43 -0.73 8.87 12.21
C LEU A 43 0.00 8.47 13.51
N TYR A 44 0.94 7.52 13.43
CA TYR A 44 1.55 6.84 14.56
C TYR A 44 3.03 7.13 14.76
N ALA A 45 3.63 7.99 13.93
CA ALA A 45 5.05 8.32 14.00
C ALA A 45 5.46 8.98 15.33
N GLY A 46 6.74 8.82 15.68
CA GLY A 46 7.37 9.53 16.81
C GLY A 46 7.33 8.79 18.15
N ARG A 47 7.36 9.57 19.25
CA ARG A 47 7.46 9.05 20.62
C ARG A 47 6.27 8.13 20.94
N GLY A 48 6.55 6.91 21.41
CA GLY A 48 5.52 5.95 21.77
C GLY A 48 4.96 5.13 20.60
N PHE A 49 5.64 5.09 19.45
CA PHE A 49 5.24 4.31 18.28
C PHE A 49 4.85 2.86 18.63
N TRP A 50 5.68 2.18 19.42
CA TRP A 50 5.46 0.78 19.77
C TRP A 50 4.23 0.58 20.65
N GLU A 51 3.98 1.49 21.59
CA GLU A 51 2.80 1.50 22.46
C GLU A 51 1.52 1.72 21.64
N LYS A 52 1.54 2.66 20.70
CA LYS A 52 0.40 2.89 19.78
C LYS A 52 0.15 1.68 18.89
N LEU A 53 1.21 1.10 18.30
CA LEU A 53 1.10 -0.10 17.48
C LEU A 53 0.51 -1.27 18.29
N SER A 54 0.92 -1.40 19.56
CA SER A 54 0.35 -2.41 20.46
C SER A 54 -1.12 -2.19 20.75
N GLN A 55 -1.59 -0.95 20.89
CA GLN A 55 -3.01 -0.64 21.10
C GLN A 55 -3.86 -0.91 19.85
N LEU A 56 -3.29 -0.71 18.66
CA LEU A 56 -4.01 -0.89 17.39
C LEU A 56 -4.11 -2.35 16.97
N THR A 57 -3.18 -3.19 17.42
CA THR A 57 -3.03 -4.58 16.96
C THR A 57 -3.30 -5.60 18.04
N ASP A 58 -3.49 -5.15 19.29
CA ASP A 58 -3.55 -5.99 20.50
C ASP A 58 -2.33 -6.92 20.67
N ILE A 59 -1.22 -6.64 19.97
CA ILE A 59 0.04 -7.39 20.07
C ILE A 59 1.02 -6.60 20.95
N PRO A 60 1.54 -7.19 22.04
CA PRO A 60 2.41 -6.48 22.97
C PRO A 60 3.61 -5.81 22.30
N SER A 61 3.90 -4.56 22.67
CA SER A 61 5.03 -3.78 22.14
C SER A 61 6.37 -4.52 22.18
N ALA A 62 6.59 -5.36 23.18
CA ALA A 62 7.79 -6.18 23.30
C ALA A 62 7.96 -7.18 22.14
N ARG A 63 6.86 -7.78 21.67
CA ARG A 63 6.86 -8.69 20.50
C ARG A 63 7.21 -7.93 19.23
N TRP A 64 6.62 -6.76 19.03
CA TRP A 64 6.98 -5.87 17.91
C TRP A 64 8.46 -5.51 17.90
N ARG A 65 9.02 -5.12 19.04
CA ARG A 65 10.45 -4.82 19.18
C ARG A 65 11.34 -6.04 18.91
N SER A 66 10.93 -7.22 19.38
CA SER A 66 11.67 -8.47 19.13
C SER A 66 11.69 -8.83 17.64
N ALA A 67 10.56 -8.71 16.94
CA ALA A 67 10.50 -8.92 15.49
C ALA A 67 11.33 -7.87 14.73
N PHE A 68 11.19 -6.59 15.09
CA PHE A 68 11.97 -5.50 14.50
C PHE A 68 13.49 -5.69 14.66
N SER A 69 13.91 -6.19 15.83
CA SER A 69 15.31 -6.47 16.15
C SER A 69 15.78 -7.86 15.68
N ARG A 70 14.96 -8.59 14.91
CA ARG A 70 15.20 -9.97 14.44
C ARG A 70 15.48 -11.00 15.52
N LYS A 71 15.06 -10.73 16.76
CA LYS A 71 15.12 -11.70 17.86
C LYS A 71 14.03 -12.77 17.72
N GLN A 72 12.97 -12.46 16.97
CA GLN A 72 11.87 -13.36 16.64
C GLN A 72 11.45 -13.14 15.19
N LYS A 73 10.94 -14.18 14.53
CA LYS A 73 10.24 -14.02 13.25
C LYS A 73 8.87 -13.37 13.47
N PRO A 74 8.37 -12.51 12.57
CA PRO A 74 6.99 -12.04 12.60
C PRO A 74 6.03 -13.23 12.57
N THR A 75 5.04 -13.23 13.46
CA THR A 75 3.98 -14.24 13.47
C THR A 75 2.94 -13.93 12.40
N SER A 76 2.07 -14.90 12.08
CA SER A 76 0.91 -14.68 11.19
C SER A 76 0.06 -13.49 11.65
N ALA A 77 -0.25 -13.41 12.94
CA ALA A 77 -1.01 -12.30 13.52
C ALA A 77 -0.31 -10.93 13.33
N MET A 78 1.01 -10.86 13.40
CA MET A 78 1.76 -9.63 13.13
C MET A 78 1.69 -9.23 11.65
N ILE A 79 1.83 -10.20 10.75
CA ILE A 79 1.75 -9.98 9.31
C ILE A 79 0.35 -9.49 8.93
N GLU A 80 -0.69 -10.17 9.43
CA GLU A 80 -2.09 -9.81 9.22
C GLU A 80 -2.41 -8.42 9.79
N SER A 81 -1.94 -8.11 11.00
CA SER A 81 -2.12 -6.78 11.60
C SER A 81 -1.52 -5.65 10.75
N ILE A 82 -0.32 -5.86 10.21
CA ILE A 82 0.32 -4.89 9.31
C ILE A 82 -0.48 -4.75 8.01
N ALA A 83 -0.94 -5.85 7.43
CA ALA A 83 -1.73 -5.85 6.21
C ALA A 83 -3.08 -5.14 6.41
N HIS A 84 -3.71 -5.25 7.58
CA HIS A 84 -4.94 -4.51 7.89
C HIS A 84 -4.72 -3.02 8.18
N LEU A 85 -3.63 -2.66 8.88
CA LEU A 85 -3.33 -1.26 9.19
C LEU A 85 -2.87 -0.44 7.97
N TRP A 86 -2.10 -1.08 7.08
CA TRP A 86 -1.52 -0.47 5.88
C TRP A 86 -1.78 -1.36 4.65
N PRO A 87 -3.03 -1.45 4.19
CA PRO A 87 -3.43 -2.41 3.16
C PRO A 87 -2.77 -2.20 1.80
N LYS A 88 -2.35 -0.97 1.49
CA LYS A 88 -1.53 -0.70 0.30
C LYS A 88 -0.24 -1.51 0.24
N TYR A 89 0.29 -1.99 1.35
CA TYR A 89 1.51 -2.81 1.41
C TYR A 89 1.23 -4.32 1.45
N ALA A 90 -0.03 -4.77 1.57
CA ALA A 90 -0.36 -6.17 1.84
C ALA A 90 0.16 -7.14 0.76
N PHE A 91 -0.04 -6.80 -0.51
CA PHE A 91 0.42 -7.63 -1.63
C PHE A 91 1.96 -7.74 -1.63
N TRP A 92 2.66 -6.61 -1.51
CA TRP A 92 4.14 -6.60 -1.47
C TRP A 92 4.70 -7.31 -0.24
N LEU A 93 4.06 -7.13 0.92
CA LEU A 93 4.45 -7.78 2.18
C LEU A 93 4.53 -9.30 2.03
N VAL A 94 3.58 -9.92 1.32
CA VAL A 94 3.51 -11.38 1.18
C VAL A 94 4.26 -11.87 -0.05
N THR A 95 4.15 -11.19 -1.19
CA THR A 95 4.70 -11.67 -2.47
C THR A 95 6.12 -11.16 -2.75
N GLY A 96 6.49 -9.99 -2.23
CA GLY A 96 7.74 -9.30 -2.53
C GLY A 96 7.73 -8.49 -3.83
N VAL A 97 6.63 -8.53 -4.59
CA VAL A 97 6.41 -7.72 -5.80
C VAL A 97 5.26 -6.73 -5.56
N THR A 98 5.20 -5.66 -6.33
CA THR A 98 4.13 -4.66 -6.28
C THR A 98 3.14 -4.86 -7.41
N ASP A 99 2.00 -4.19 -7.29
CA ASP A 99 0.99 -3.98 -8.33
C ASP A 99 0.53 -2.53 -8.21
N ALA A 100 1.46 -1.61 -8.50
CA ALA A 100 1.32 -0.19 -8.20
C ALA A 100 0.12 0.45 -8.93
N ALA A 101 -0.19 -0.03 -10.14
CA ALA A 101 -1.32 0.42 -10.95
C ALA A 101 -2.69 0.16 -10.30
N ASN A 102 -2.77 -0.75 -9.33
CA ASN A 102 -3.97 -1.05 -8.55
C ASN A 102 -3.86 -0.56 -7.09
N GLY A 103 -2.83 0.23 -6.76
CA GLY A 103 -2.62 0.79 -5.42
C GLY A 103 -1.89 -0.12 -4.44
N HIS A 104 -1.32 -1.24 -4.91
CA HIS A 104 -0.50 -2.12 -4.09
C HIS A 104 0.98 -1.81 -4.28
N VAL A 105 1.54 -1.01 -3.38
CA VAL A 105 2.90 -0.49 -3.47
C VAL A 105 3.81 -1.09 -2.40
N ALA A 106 5.09 -0.73 -2.44
CA ALA A 106 6.05 -0.98 -1.37
C ALA A 106 6.31 0.31 -0.58
N PRO A 107 6.83 0.22 0.66
CA PRO A 107 7.37 1.39 1.34
C PRO A 107 8.50 2.03 0.51
N LEU A 108 8.68 3.36 0.60
CA LEU A 108 9.76 4.10 -0.10
C LEU A 108 11.16 3.62 0.28
N THR A 109 11.29 3.04 1.47
CA THR A 109 12.55 2.48 1.94
C THR A 109 12.89 1.13 1.29
N ALA A 110 11.96 0.53 0.54
CA ALA A 110 12.15 -0.73 -0.15
C ALA A 110 12.54 -0.52 -1.61
N LEU A 111 13.54 -1.29 -2.04
CA LEU A 111 13.78 -1.54 -3.45
C LEU A 111 12.74 -2.54 -3.98
N THR A 112 12.10 -2.21 -5.09
CA THR A 112 11.10 -3.04 -5.77
C THR A 112 11.66 -3.58 -7.08
N PHE A 113 11.14 -4.71 -7.54
CA PHE A 113 11.43 -5.26 -8.86
C PHE A 113 10.30 -6.25 -9.22
N PRO A 114 9.80 -6.29 -10.47
CA PRO A 114 10.25 -5.54 -11.64
C PRO A 114 9.75 -4.09 -11.71
N GLU A 115 8.75 -3.74 -10.92
CA GLU A 115 8.23 -2.37 -10.88
C GLU A 115 9.18 -1.44 -10.11
N PHE A 116 9.26 -0.19 -10.53
CA PHE A 116 10.01 0.90 -9.89
C PHE A 116 9.09 1.86 -9.12
N LEU A 117 7.79 1.86 -9.42
CA LEU A 117 6.85 2.87 -8.95
C LEU A 117 6.43 2.67 -7.48
N HIS A 118 6.64 3.71 -6.66
CA HIS A 118 6.12 3.80 -5.27
C HIS A 118 4.87 4.68 -5.15
N ALA A 119 4.30 5.13 -6.26
CA ALA A 119 3.08 5.93 -6.31
C ALA A 119 1.85 5.05 -6.14
N GLU A 120 1.02 5.37 -5.14
CA GLU A 120 -0.26 4.71 -4.95
C GLU A 120 -1.30 5.26 -5.94
N GLN A 121 -2.21 4.41 -6.42
CA GLN A 121 -3.42 4.84 -7.09
C GLN A 121 -4.28 5.71 -6.15
N PRO A 122 -4.67 6.93 -6.55
CA PRO A 122 -5.56 7.77 -5.74
C PRO A 122 -6.85 7.04 -5.34
N GLY A 123 -7.19 7.09 -4.05
CA GLY A 123 -8.40 6.48 -3.50
C GLY A 123 -8.30 4.98 -3.19
N ALA A 124 -7.18 4.31 -3.52
CA ALA A 124 -7.02 2.88 -3.27
C ALA A 124 -6.97 2.53 -1.77
N ASP A 125 -6.12 3.19 -0.97
CA ASP A 125 -6.04 2.95 0.48
C ASP A 125 -7.37 3.24 1.19
N ALA A 126 -8.09 4.30 0.77
CA ALA A 126 -9.41 4.62 1.30
C ALA A 126 -10.44 3.50 1.03
N TYR A 127 -10.46 2.98 -0.20
CA TYR A 127 -11.29 1.83 -0.56
C TYR A 127 -10.90 0.59 0.24
N PHE A 128 -9.61 0.24 0.31
CA PHE A 128 -9.14 -0.95 1.03
C PHE A 128 -9.49 -0.90 2.51
N ARG A 129 -9.29 0.24 3.18
CA ARG A 129 -9.66 0.42 4.59
C ARG A 129 -11.15 0.20 4.83
N LYS A 130 -12.01 0.77 3.97
CA LYS A 130 -13.47 0.56 4.06
C LYS A 130 -13.85 -0.90 3.80
N ALA A 131 -13.21 -1.55 2.82
CA ALA A 131 -13.46 -2.96 2.50
C ALA A 131 -13.10 -3.88 3.67
N ILE A 132 -11.93 -3.66 4.29
CA ILE A 132 -11.48 -4.42 5.48
C ILE A 132 -12.41 -4.19 6.66
N ALA A 133 -12.84 -2.95 6.91
CA ALA A 133 -13.76 -2.64 8.00
C ALA A 133 -15.11 -3.36 7.83
N LEU A 134 -15.67 -3.38 6.61
CA LEU A 134 -16.90 -4.11 6.31
C LEU A 134 -16.72 -5.62 6.38
N ALA A 135 -15.59 -6.14 5.91
CA ALA A 135 -15.28 -7.56 6.02
C ALA A 135 -15.21 -7.97 7.50
N LYS A 136 -14.59 -7.18 8.38
CA LYS A 136 -14.57 -7.44 9.82
C LYS A 136 -15.99 -7.49 10.39
N ARG A 137 -16.82 -6.48 10.07
CA ARG A 137 -18.22 -6.41 10.50
C ARG A 137 -19.05 -7.60 10.03
N LEU A 138 -18.77 -8.14 8.84
CA LEU A 138 -19.43 -9.34 8.33
C LEU A 138 -19.26 -10.54 9.27
N TYR A 139 -18.05 -10.77 9.79
CA TYR A 139 -17.81 -11.84 10.77
C TYR A 139 -18.46 -11.53 12.12
N GLU A 140 -18.39 -10.28 12.58
CA GLU A 140 -19.00 -9.85 13.84
C GLU A 140 -20.53 -10.03 13.84
N GLU A 141 -21.21 -9.75 12.72
CA GLU A 141 -22.68 -9.89 12.60
C GLU A 141 -23.16 -11.31 12.26
N ALA A 142 -22.27 -12.17 11.76
CA ALA A 142 -22.61 -13.54 11.38
C ALA A 142 -22.62 -14.52 12.55
N ASP A 143 -22.20 -14.09 13.75
CA ASP A 143 -22.12 -14.92 14.96
C ASP A 143 -21.33 -16.23 14.71
N VAL A 144 -20.30 -16.15 13.87
CA VAL A 144 -19.42 -17.29 13.59
C VAL A 144 -18.57 -17.54 14.83
N ASP A 145 -18.53 -18.80 15.29
CA ASP A 145 -17.61 -19.20 16.36
C ASP A 145 -16.16 -19.07 15.89
N LEU A 146 -15.52 -17.95 16.25
CA LEU A 146 -14.14 -17.66 15.89
C LEU A 146 -13.12 -18.53 16.64
N GLU A 147 -13.50 -19.28 17.67
CA GLU A 147 -12.60 -20.21 18.35
C GLU A 147 -12.58 -21.59 17.67
N SER A 148 -13.60 -21.90 16.87
CA SER A 148 -13.69 -23.15 16.11
C SER A 148 -13.08 -23.01 14.70
N ASP A 149 -11.96 -23.70 14.47
CA ASP A 149 -11.29 -23.75 13.16
C ASP A 149 -12.23 -24.21 12.04
N ASP A 150 -13.07 -25.21 12.32
CA ASP A 150 -14.04 -25.75 11.37
C ASP A 150 -15.15 -24.74 11.06
N ALA A 151 -15.67 -24.04 12.07
CA ALA A 151 -16.71 -23.03 11.87
C ALA A 151 -16.19 -21.84 11.06
N ARG A 152 -14.98 -21.36 11.37
CA ARG A 152 -14.33 -20.27 10.61
C ARG A 152 -14.11 -20.65 9.15
N LEU A 153 -13.68 -21.88 8.88
CA LEU A 153 -13.47 -22.36 7.52
C LEU A 153 -14.79 -22.54 6.77
N ALA A 154 -15.78 -23.18 7.39
CA ALA A 154 -17.08 -23.42 6.79
C ALA A 154 -17.83 -22.12 6.44
N ALA A 155 -17.70 -21.09 7.28
CA ALA A 155 -18.33 -19.79 7.05
C ALA A 155 -17.92 -19.13 5.73
N VAL A 156 -16.67 -19.33 5.30
CA VAL A 156 -16.08 -18.69 4.12
C VAL A 156 -16.00 -19.58 2.90
N GLU A 157 -16.03 -20.90 3.11
CA GLU A 157 -15.87 -21.88 2.04
C GLU A 157 -17.04 -21.80 1.07
N ARG A 158 -16.72 -21.86 -0.23
CA ARG A 158 -17.71 -22.10 -1.28
C ARG A 158 -17.62 -23.56 -1.67
N THR A 159 -18.73 -24.27 -1.66
CA THR A 159 -18.78 -25.68 -2.08
C THR A 159 -19.32 -25.79 -3.50
N LEU A 160 -18.97 -26.86 -4.22
CA LEU A 160 -19.44 -27.12 -5.59
C LEU A 160 -20.32 -28.39 -5.65
N PRO A 161 -21.45 -28.45 -4.92
CA PRO A 161 -22.37 -29.56 -5.08
C PRO A 161 -22.95 -29.56 -6.50
N MET A 162 -22.87 -30.72 -7.17
CA MET A 162 -23.51 -30.95 -8.47
C MET A 162 -23.20 -29.86 -9.51
N ALA A 163 -21.94 -29.41 -9.59
CA ALA A 163 -21.44 -28.41 -10.55
C ALA A 163 -22.00 -26.98 -10.40
N HIS A 164 -22.58 -26.63 -9.24
CA HIS A 164 -23.00 -25.26 -8.93
C HIS A 164 -22.32 -24.75 -7.66
N TRP A 165 -21.75 -23.55 -7.70
CA TRP A 165 -21.11 -22.96 -6.53
C TRP A 165 -22.16 -22.49 -5.52
N VAL A 166 -22.11 -23.01 -4.31
CA VAL A 166 -22.94 -22.60 -3.18
C VAL A 166 -22.07 -21.82 -2.20
N SER A 167 -22.55 -20.64 -1.78
CA SER A 167 -21.88 -19.79 -0.80
C SER A 167 -22.03 -20.35 0.61
N GLY A 168 -21.05 -20.09 1.48
CA GLY A 168 -21.11 -20.40 2.90
C GLY A 168 -22.04 -19.48 3.69
N ASP A 169 -22.04 -19.67 5.01
CA ASP A 169 -23.02 -19.09 5.96
C ASP A 169 -22.99 -17.56 6.03
N LEU A 170 -21.89 -16.93 5.62
CA LEU A 170 -21.76 -15.47 5.62
C LEU A 170 -22.66 -14.76 4.59
N VAL A 171 -23.20 -15.48 3.61
CA VAL A 171 -23.90 -14.85 2.47
C VAL A 171 -25.16 -14.07 2.90
N ASP A 172 -25.91 -14.57 3.88
CA ASP A 172 -27.13 -13.92 4.36
C ASP A 172 -26.80 -12.61 5.08
N VAL A 173 -25.70 -12.58 5.83
CA VAL A 173 -25.21 -11.37 6.50
C VAL A 173 -24.70 -10.38 5.47
N ALA A 174 -23.99 -10.86 4.43
CA ALA A 174 -23.55 -10.00 3.34
C ALA A 174 -24.73 -9.28 2.67
N TYR A 175 -25.84 -9.98 2.39
CA TYR A 175 -27.04 -9.34 1.83
C TYR A 175 -27.67 -8.29 2.76
N ARG A 176 -27.60 -8.49 4.08
CA ARG A 176 -28.03 -7.46 5.04
C ARG A 176 -27.08 -6.26 5.06
N LEU A 177 -25.78 -6.48 4.94
CA LEU A 177 -24.80 -5.39 4.94
C LEU A 177 -24.86 -4.54 3.67
N VAL A 178 -25.28 -5.10 2.52
CA VAL A 178 -25.37 -4.35 1.25
C VAL A 178 -26.27 -3.11 1.35
N VAL A 179 -27.30 -3.14 2.20
CA VAL A 179 -28.20 -1.98 2.40
C VAL A 179 -27.68 -0.96 3.41
N SER A 180 -26.56 -1.25 4.10
CA SER A 180 -25.98 -0.35 5.10
C SER A 180 -25.36 0.89 4.48
N ALA A 181 -25.34 2.00 5.23
CA ALA A 181 -24.69 3.23 4.79
C ALA A 181 -23.18 3.03 4.56
N GLU A 182 -22.54 2.22 5.40
CA GLU A 182 -21.12 1.90 5.30
C GLU A 182 -20.79 1.16 3.99
N TYR A 183 -21.66 0.23 3.55
CA TYR A 183 -21.51 -0.42 2.25
C TYR A 183 -21.65 0.57 1.09
N GLN A 184 -22.61 1.48 1.18
CA GLN A 184 -22.77 2.53 0.16
C GLN A 184 -21.54 3.48 0.12
N GLU A 185 -20.94 3.78 1.27
CA GLU A 185 -19.68 4.53 1.31
C GLU A 185 -18.50 3.77 0.69
N LEU A 186 -18.42 2.45 0.88
CA LEU A 186 -17.43 1.60 0.21
C LEU A 186 -17.60 1.68 -1.31
N VAL A 187 -18.83 1.54 -1.80
CA VAL A 187 -19.13 1.63 -3.25
C VAL A 187 -18.70 2.99 -3.79
N ARG A 188 -19.04 4.09 -3.12
CA ARG A 188 -18.60 5.44 -3.53
C ARG A 188 -17.07 5.60 -3.53
N ALA A 189 -16.39 5.01 -2.55
CA ALA A 189 -14.93 5.03 -2.50
C ALA A 189 -14.31 4.25 -3.67
N TRP A 190 -14.92 3.12 -4.05
CA TRP A 190 -14.53 2.37 -5.24
C TRP A 190 -14.78 3.17 -6.53
N GLU A 191 -15.97 3.75 -6.69
CA GLU A 191 -16.30 4.58 -7.86
C GLU A 191 -15.33 5.75 -8.03
N HIS A 192 -15.01 6.44 -6.93
CA HIS A 192 -14.03 7.52 -6.93
C HIS A 192 -12.63 7.05 -7.36
N ARG A 193 -12.20 5.89 -6.85
CA ARG A 193 -10.92 5.25 -7.24
C ARG A 193 -10.89 4.93 -8.73
N GLU A 194 -11.99 4.41 -9.29
CA GLU A 194 -12.08 4.08 -10.72
C GLU A 194 -12.16 5.33 -11.61
N GLN A 195 -12.83 6.39 -11.17
CA GLN A 195 -12.85 7.68 -11.89
C GLN A 195 -11.45 8.28 -12.01
N ALA A 196 -10.64 8.19 -10.95
CA ALA A 196 -9.25 8.65 -10.94
C ALA A 196 -8.28 7.72 -11.69
N ARG A 197 -8.71 6.50 -12.06
CA ARG A 197 -7.84 5.46 -12.62
C ARG A 197 -7.28 5.85 -13.99
N ALA A 198 -8.09 6.46 -14.85
CA ALA A 198 -7.65 6.82 -16.21
C ALA A 198 -6.48 7.83 -16.18
N GLU A 199 -6.59 8.87 -15.34
CA GLU A 199 -5.53 9.85 -15.13
C GLU A 199 -4.29 9.22 -14.50
N HIS A 200 -4.48 8.37 -13.46
CA HIS A 200 -3.38 7.66 -12.83
C HIS A 200 -2.62 6.79 -13.83
N LEU A 201 -3.31 5.96 -14.61
CA LEU A 201 -2.70 5.15 -15.66
C LEU A 201 -2.01 6.01 -16.72
N GLY A 202 -2.57 7.17 -17.05
CA GLY A 202 -1.93 8.12 -17.95
C GLY A 202 -0.55 8.58 -17.46
N ARG A 203 -0.42 8.85 -16.16
CA ARG A 203 0.87 9.21 -15.52
C ARG A 203 1.84 8.03 -15.50
N VAL A 204 1.34 6.85 -15.12
CA VAL A 204 2.12 5.61 -15.01
C VAL A 204 2.71 5.19 -16.37
N LEU A 205 1.89 5.23 -17.42
CA LEU A 205 2.29 4.88 -18.79
C LEU A 205 3.12 5.97 -19.48
N GLY A 206 3.19 7.17 -18.90
CA GLY A 206 3.93 8.30 -19.47
C GLY A 206 3.19 9.06 -20.57
N THR A 207 1.92 8.75 -20.82
CA THR A 207 1.09 9.49 -21.78
C THR A 207 0.65 10.85 -21.25
N ASP A 208 0.61 11.04 -19.93
CA ASP A 208 0.19 12.27 -19.26
C ASP A 208 1.20 12.67 -18.17
N ARG A 209 2.26 13.37 -18.58
CA ARG A 209 3.33 13.88 -17.69
C ARG A 209 3.63 15.35 -17.99
N PRO A 210 2.72 16.27 -17.66
CA PRO A 210 2.84 17.69 -18.02
C PRO A 210 4.09 18.35 -17.41
N TRP A 211 4.57 17.90 -16.25
CA TRP A 211 5.80 18.42 -15.65
C TRP A 211 7.07 18.02 -16.42
N GLU A 212 7.11 16.84 -17.05
CA GLU A 212 8.24 16.43 -17.89
C GLU A 212 8.30 17.33 -19.13
N GLN A 213 7.14 17.62 -19.73
CA GLN A 213 7.03 18.58 -20.84
C GLN A 213 7.48 19.99 -20.42
N GLN A 214 7.01 20.48 -19.27
CA GLN A 214 7.42 21.78 -18.74
C GLN A 214 8.93 21.85 -18.45
N LEU A 215 9.53 20.77 -17.93
CA LEU A 215 10.96 20.69 -17.69
C LEU A 215 11.76 20.72 -19.00
N GLU A 216 11.33 20.00 -20.03
CA GLU A 216 11.97 20.04 -21.36
C GLU A 216 11.84 21.42 -22.01
N GLU A 217 10.66 22.05 -21.92
CA GLU A 217 10.47 23.43 -22.39
C GLU A 217 11.34 24.45 -21.65
N ALA A 218 11.51 24.29 -20.34
CA ALA A 218 12.37 25.14 -19.53
C ALA A 218 13.85 24.97 -19.93
N LYS A 219 14.29 23.74 -20.21
CA LYS A 219 15.64 23.46 -20.75
C LYS A 219 15.84 24.13 -22.11
N LEU A 220 14.86 24.02 -23.02
CA LEU A 220 14.90 24.67 -24.33
C LEU A 220 14.98 26.19 -24.22
N ARG A 221 14.35 26.77 -23.19
CA ARG A 221 14.44 28.21 -22.86
C ARG A 221 15.74 28.63 -22.17
N GLY A 222 16.71 27.72 -22.03
CA GLY A 222 18.03 28.02 -21.46
C GLY A 222 18.05 28.14 -19.94
N ALA A 223 16.99 27.69 -19.24
CA ALA A 223 16.99 27.67 -17.79
C ALA A 223 18.07 26.68 -17.30
N LYS A 224 19.03 27.18 -16.51
CA LYS A 224 19.95 26.31 -15.77
C LYS A 224 19.16 25.65 -14.65
N LEU A 225 18.71 24.41 -14.89
CA LEU A 225 18.17 23.58 -13.82
C LEU A 225 19.27 23.35 -12.79
N THR A 226 19.05 23.85 -11.58
CA THR A 226 19.94 23.57 -10.45
C THR A 226 20.00 22.04 -10.28
N PRO A 227 21.19 21.42 -10.25
CA PRO A 227 21.27 19.98 -10.05
C PRO A 227 20.58 19.63 -8.73
N ILE A 228 19.63 18.70 -8.79
CA ILE A 228 18.98 18.11 -7.62
C ILE A 228 20.09 17.45 -6.80
N ARG A 229 20.55 18.13 -5.74
CA ARG A 229 21.61 17.65 -4.87
C ARG A 229 21.07 16.43 -4.12
N GLY A 230 21.71 15.27 -4.29
CA GLY A 230 21.31 14.02 -3.63
C GLY A 230 20.55 13.02 -4.52
N ALA A 231 20.36 13.29 -5.82
CA ALA A 231 19.83 12.29 -6.74
C ALA A 231 20.83 11.12 -6.94
N ASP A 232 20.36 9.88 -6.81
CA ASP A 232 21.16 8.69 -7.08
C ASP A 232 21.52 8.66 -8.58
N PRO A 233 22.81 8.67 -8.96
CA PRO A 233 23.21 8.68 -10.36
C PRO A 233 22.71 7.45 -11.13
N ARG A 234 22.47 6.33 -10.45
CA ARG A 234 21.98 5.08 -11.05
C ARG A 234 20.52 5.13 -11.49
N THR A 235 19.74 6.07 -10.97
CA THR A 235 18.31 6.21 -11.28
C THR A 235 17.97 7.59 -11.82
N LYS A 236 18.97 8.41 -12.14
CA LYS A 236 18.77 9.78 -12.64
C LYS A 236 17.99 9.83 -13.96
N HIS A 237 18.10 8.79 -14.78
CA HIS A 237 17.35 8.65 -16.05
C HIS A 237 15.92 8.13 -15.84
N GLN A 238 15.61 7.61 -14.66
CA GLN A 238 14.32 7.02 -14.34
C GLN A 238 13.35 8.10 -13.86
N SER A 239 12.15 8.13 -14.44
CA SER A 239 11.07 8.96 -13.89
C SER A 239 10.50 8.30 -12.65
N SER A 240 10.14 9.11 -11.66
CA SER A 240 9.49 8.61 -10.44
C SER A 240 8.06 8.08 -10.68
N TRP A 241 7.52 8.31 -11.89
CA TRP A 241 6.23 7.79 -12.35
C TRP A 241 6.36 6.61 -13.34
N ASP A 242 7.58 6.16 -13.65
CA ASP A 242 7.76 4.98 -14.49
C ASP A 242 7.36 3.71 -13.73
N LEU A 243 6.48 2.92 -14.33
CA LEU A 243 6.07 1.64 -13.75
C LEU A 243 7.25 0.68 -13.62
N PHE A 244 8.06 0.57 -14.66
CA PHE A 244 9.16 -0.38 -14.75
C PHE A 244 10.51 0.32 -14.89
N TYR A 245 11.57 -0.41 -14.52
CA TYR A 245 12.94 0.02 -14.80
C TYR A 245 13.15 0.25 -16.30
N LYS A 246 13.85 1.35 -16.63
CA LYS A 246 14.29 1.67 -17.99
C LYS A 246 15.83 1.58 -18.09
N PRO A 247 16.37 1.17 -19.24
CA PRO A 247 17.82 1.22 -19.46
C PRO A 247 18.30 2.68 -19.42
N GLY A 248 19.54 2.89 -18.95
CA GLY A 248 20.19 4.19 -19.06
C GLY A 248 20.41 4.54 -20.53
N SER A 249 20.45 5.84 -20.85
CA SER A 249 20.75 6.29 -22.21
C SER A 249 22.13 5.87 -22.73
N GLU A 250 23.04 5.47 -21.83
CA GLU A 250 24.36 4.94 -22.17
C GLU A 250 24.34 3.41 -22.40
N ASP A 251 23.28 2.72 -21.96
CA ASP A 251 23.13 1.26 -22.04
C ASP A 251 22.12 0.82 -23.13
N ALA A 252 21.53 1.77 -23.87
CA ALA A 252 20.48 1.56 -24.87
C ALA A 252 20.98 1.62 -26.31
#